data_AF-A0AAN8LNQ2-F1
#
_entry.id   AF-A0AAN8LNQ2-F1
#
_cell.length_a   1.000
_cell.length_b   1.000
_cell.length_c   1.000
_cell.angle_alpha   90.00
_cell.angle_beta   90.00
_cell.angle_gamma   90.00
#
_symmetry.space_group_name_H-M   'P 1'
#
loop_
_entity.id
_entity.type
_entity.pdbx_description
1 polymer ?
#
loop_
_entity_poly.entity_id
_entity_poly.type
_entity_poly.pdbx_seq_one_letter_code
_entity_poly.pdbx_strand_id
1 'polypeptide(L)'
;MSGVYKFQLTVTDSSGQSDQTQITVLVLTPEQSENHCMVPKKVGPCRGSFPRWHYNAASERCEEFLFGGCRENLNNYLSLQECTNACDGVSVIHRGRTGPLPAPREVCGVPCGSGQFTCTNGCCLDQGLECDKEQQCSDGSDEENCEDLNDNFQILLQIPVDEQKVRCTEHPKTGNCRDSFTKWYYNPVYQKCFRFNYGGCYGNENRFDTEDACMRTCKLVTEKDVFERTDRYEHGHIGIKVIAALLGLAIIILLVVLCYCFMKGKKEQTRSQRVPVNGSQVYTREDTERLVYNTTTKPI
;
A
#
# COMPACT_ATOMS: atom_id res chain seq x y z
N MET A 1 -28.56 -2.02 3.02
CA MET A 1 -28.20 -1.39 4.30
C MET A 1 -26.94 -0.58 4.05
N SER A 2 -26.70 0.48 4.83
CA SER A 2 -25.38 1.13 4.86
C SER A 2 -24.35 0.20 5.51
N GLY A 3 -23.07 0.39 5.17
CA GLY A 3 -21.98 -0.43 5.70
C GLY A 3 -20.91 -0.79 4.66
N VAL A 4 -19.93 -1.57 5.10
CA VAL A 4 -18.76 -1.97 4.30
C VAL A 4 -18.89 -3.45 3.91
N TYR A 5 -18.96 -3.71 2.61
CA TYR A 5 -19.08 -5.04 2.03
C TYR A 5 -17.76 -5.43 1.35
N LYS A 6 -17.14 -6.54 1.74
CA LYS A 6 -15.89 -7.04 1.15
C LYS A 6 -16.16 -8.27 0.29
N PHE A 7 -15.69 -8.22 -0.96
CA PHE A 7 -15.82 -9.27 -1.96
C PHE A 7 -14.44 -9.74 -2.37
N GLN A 8 -14.22 -11.06 -2.44
CA GLN A 8 -12.99 -11.64 -2.97
C GLN A 8 -13.27 -12.17 -4.38
N LEU A 9 -12.61 -11.60 -5.37
CA LEU A 9 -12.63 -12.12 -6.74
C LEU A 9 -11.44 -13.07 -6.88
N THR A 10 -11.71 -14.28 -7.37
CA THR A 10 -10.69 -15.25 -7.76
C THR A 10 -10.75 -15.42 -9.27
N VAL A 11 -9.63 -15.24 -9.95
CA VAL A 11 -9.47 -15.54 -11.38
C VAL A 11 -8.60 -16.78 -11.49
N THR A 12 -9.07 -17.80 -12.20
CA THR A 12 -8.30 -19.04 -12.43
C THR A 12 -8.08 -19.22 -13.92
N ASP A 13 -6.82 -19.37 -14.33
CA ASP A 13 -6.44 -19.68 -15.70
C ASP A 13 -6.72 -21.15 -16.07
N SER A 14 -6.81 -21.41 -17.37
CA SER A 14 -6.77 -22.72 -18.01
C SER A 14 -5.67 -23.67 -17.50
N SER A 15 -4.52 -23.15 -17.05
CA SER A 15 -3.43 -23.91 -16.43
C SER A 15 -3.68 -24.30 -14.96
N GLY A 16 -4.81 -23.90 -14.37
CA GLY A 16 -5.16 -24.14 -12.97
C GLY A 16 -4.52 -23.16 -11.97
N GLN A 17 -3.68 -22.23 -12.43
CA GLN A 17 -3.14 -21.15 -11.59
C GLN A 17 -4.24 -20.13 -11.30
N SER A 18 -4.38 -19.71 -10.04
CA SER A 18 -5.31 -18.66 -9.63
C SER A 18 -4.64 -17.45 -8.99
N ASP A 19 -5.27 -16.29 -9.18
CA ASP A 19 -4.96 -15.02 -8.55
C ASP A 19 -6.21 -14.48 -7.82
N GLN A 20 -6.02 -13.66 -6.78
CA GLN A 20 -7.08 -13.19 -5.91
C GLN A 20 -6.96 -11.71 -5.54
N THR A 21 -8.05 -10.97 -5.71
CA THR A 21 -8.15 -9.55 -5.31
C THR A 21 -9.37 -9.31 -4.42
N GLN A 22 -9.27 -8.34 -3.50
CA GLN A 22 -10.37 -7.94 -2.63
C GLN A 22 -10.93 -6.57 -3.05
N ILE A 23 -12.19 -6.54 -3.47
CA ILE A 23 -12.94 -5.31 -3.71
C ILE A 23 -13.76 -4.99 -2.45
N THR A 24 -13.68 -3.75 -1.99
CA THR A 24 -14.50 -3.23 -0.89
C THR A 24 -15.52 -2.24 -1.43
N VAL A 25 -16.80 -2.45 -1.14
CA VAL A 25 -17.90 -1.55 -1.48
C VAL A 25 -18.42 -0.91 -0.20
N LEU A 26 -18.35 0.42 -0.12
CA LEU A 26 -18.95 1.21 0.95
C LEU A 26 -20.33 1.70 0.50
N VAL A 27 -21.36 1.39 1.28
CA VAL A 27 -22.71 1.99 1.13
C VAL A 27 -22.87 3.03 2.23
N LEU A 28 -22.91 4.31 1.84
CA LEU A 28 -22.89 5.45 2.74
C LEU A 28 -24.12 5.51 3.67
N THR A 29 -23.94 6.04 4.88
CA THR A 29 -25.04 6.60 5.69
C THR A 29 -25.38 8.02 5.22
N PRO A 30 -26.56 8.57 5.53
CA PRO A 30 -26.88 9.97 5.22
C PRO A 30 -25.89 11.00 5.82
N GLU A 31 -25.32 10.69 6.99
CA GLU A 31 -24.27 11.47 7.67
C GLU A 31 -22.92 11.39 6.94
N GLN A 32 -22.58 10.22 6.38
CA GLN A 32 -21.42 10.08 5.51
C GLN A 32 -21.62 10.81 4.17
N SER A 33 -22.83 10.82 3.62
CA SER A 33 -23.16 11.55 2.38
C SER A 33 -22.95 13.06 2.49
N GLU A 34 -23.03 13.66 3.68
CA GLU A 34 -22.68 15.06 3.88
C GLU A 34 -21.20 15.32 3.53
N ASN A 35 -20.30 14.53 4.11
CA ASN A 35 -18.85 14.64 3.90
C ASN A 35 -18.36 14.08 2.55
N HIS A 36 -19.06 13.10 1.98
CA HIS A 36 -18.71 12.51 0.68
C HIS A 36 -19.31 13.25 -0.53
N CYS A 37 -20.45 13.94 -0.39
CA CYS A 37 -21.16 14.51 -1.53
C CYS A 37 -21.53 16.00 -1.38
N MET A 38 -21.77 16.49 -0.16
CA MET A 38 -22.29 17.86 0.04
C MET A 38 -21.21 18.91 0.29
N VAL A 39 -20.03 18.52 0.79
CA VAL A 39 -18.88 19.44 0.94
C VAL A 39 -18.33 19.89 -0.42
N PRO A 40 -17.82 21.13 -0.57
CA PRO A 40 -17.18 21.59 -1.80
C PRO A 40 -15.92 20.78 -2.20
N LYS A 41 -15.48 20.89 -3.46
CA LYS A 41 -14.18 20.39 -3.91
C LYS A 41 -13.02 21.05 -3.14
N LYS A 42 -12.06 20.23 -2.67
CA LYS A 42 -10.86 20.68 -1.95
C LYS A 42 -9.61 20.42 -2.79
N VAL A 43 -8.98 21.49 -3.28
CA VAL A 43 -7.71 21.39 -4.05
C VAL A 43 -6.55 20.99 -3.13
N GLY A 44 -6.50 21.56 -1.91
CA GLY A 44 -5.40 21.38 -0.97
C GLY A 44 -4.16 22.23 -1.30
N PRO A 45 -3.16 22.32 -0.39
CA PRO A 45 -2.02 23.21 -0.53
C PRO A 45 -0.91 22.68 -1.46
N CYS A 46 -0.90 21.38 -1.75
CA CYS A 46 0.06 20.80 -2.70
C CYS A 46 -0.23 21.26 -4.13
N ARG A 47 0.81 21.38 -4.95
CA ARG A 47 0.73 21.89 -6.34
C ARG A 47 0.97 20.81 -7.41
N GLY A 48 0.58 19.57 -7.10
CA GLY A 48 0.30 18.58 -8.13
C GLY A 48 -0.92 18.98 -8.96
N SER A 49 -1.12 18.32 -10.10
CA SER A 49 -2.27 18.54 -10.97
C SER A 49 -2.90 17.21 -11.30
N PHE A 50 -3.68 16.67 -10.36
CA PHE A 50 -4.34 15.37 -10.49
C PHE A 50 -5.81 15.57 -10.89
N PRO A 51 -6.23 15.19 -12.11
CA PRO A 51 -7.64 15.14 -12.48
C PRO A 51 -8.40 14.22 -11.52
N ARG A 52 -9.44 14.78 -10.90
CA ARG A 52 -10.33 14.11 -9.95
C ARG A 52 -11.76 14.57 -10.21
N TRP A 53 -12.73 13.83 -9.69
CA TRP A 53 -14.16 14.14 -9.78
C TRP A 53 -14.69 14.48 -8.40
N HIS A 54 -15.61 15.44 -8.32
CA HIS A 54 -16.36 15.74 -7.10
C HIS A 54 -17.84 15.87 -7.44
N TYR A 55 -18.73 15.55 -6.50
CA TYR A 55 -20.13 15.90 -6.61
C TYR A 55 -20.31 17.40 -6.33
N ASN A 56 -21.07 18.09 -7.17
CA ASN A 56 -21.48 19.47 -6.98
C ASN A 56 -22.98 19.47 -6.63
N ALA A 57 -23.28 19.59 -5.35
CA ALA A 57 -24.65 19.58 -4.82
C ALA A 57 -25.52 20.77 -5.30
N ALA A 58 -24.94 21.79 -5.95
CA ALA A 58 -25.69 22.91 -6.54
C ALA A 58 -26.04 22.70 -8.02
N SER A 59 -25.33 21.82 -8.74
CA SER A 59 -25.66 21.38 -10.11
C SER A 59 -26.23 19.95 -10.19
N GLU A 60 -26.27 19.27 -9.03
CA GLU A 60 -26.63 17.86 -8.82
C GLU A 60 -25.81 16.88 -9.67
N ARG A 61 -24.54 17.21 -9.96
CA ARG A 61 -23.69 16.49 -10.92
C ARG A 61 -22.28 16.24 -10.39
N CYS A 62 -21.67 15.17 -10.90
CA CYS A 62 -20.23 14.97 -10.80
C CYS A 62 -19.49 15.87 -11.81
N GLU A 63 -18.55 16.67 -11.32
CA GLU A 63 -17.76 17.64 -12.08
C GLU A 63 -16.26 17.34 -11.90
N GLU A 64 -15.46 17.56 -12.95
CA GLU A 64 -14.01 17.38 -12.91
C GLU A 64 -13.34 18.59 -12.23
N PHE A 65 -12.28 18.33 -11.46
CA PHE A 65 -11.42 19.36 -10.89
C PHE A 65 -9.96 18.88 -10.78
N LEU A 66 -9.05 19.83 -10.59
CA LEU A 66 -7.65 19.53 -10.33
C LEU A 66 -7.42 19.47 -8.82
N PHE A 67 -7.06 18.29 -8.32
CA PHE A 67 -6.61 18.08 -6.96
C PHE A 67 -5.09 18.29 -6.86
N GLY A 68 -4.66 18.99 -5.81
CA GLY A 68 -3.27 19.34 -5.54
C GLY A 68 -2.38 18.18 -5.10
N GLY A 69 -2.96 17.07 -4.64
CA GLY A 69 -2.24 15.85 -4.27
C GLY A 69 -2.04 15.61 -2.76
N CYS A 70 -2.50 16.53 -1.90
CA CYS A 70 -2.52 16.32 -0.45
C CYS A 70 -3.68 17.06 0.22
N ARG A 71 -4.05 16.64 1.45
CA ARG A 71 -5.21 17.13 2.20
C ARG A 71 -6.53 17.08 1.41
N GLU A 72 -6.82 15.97 0.74
CA GLU A 72 -8.15 15.73 0.15
C GLU A 72 -9.25 15.69 1.23
N ASN A 73 -10.46 16.10 0.87
CA ASN A 73 -11.68 15.75 1.59
C ASN A 73 -12.36 14.54 0.93
N LEU A 74 -13.44 14.04 1.53
CA LEU A 74 -14.09 12.80 1.12
C LEU A 74 -14.96 12.91 -0.15
N ASN A 75 -15.18 14.14 -0.65
CA ASN A 75 -15.80 14.42 -1.96
C ASN A 75 -14.72 14.56 -3.05
N ASN A 76 -13.94 13.50 -3.23
CA ASN A 76 -12.80 13.47 -4.15
C ASN A 76 -12.59 12.05 -4.70
N TYR A 77 -12.98 11.85 -5.96
CA TYR A 77 -13.08 10.55 -6.62
C TYR A 77 -12.11 10.45 -7.79
N LEU A 78 -11.61 9.24 -8.08
CA LEU A 78 -10.67 8.98 -9.17
C LEU A 78 -11.38 8.93 -10.54
N SER A 79 -12.69 8.74 -10.58
CA SER A 79 -13.46 8.70 -11.83
C SER A 79 -14.90 9.23 -11.69
N LEU A 80 -15.46 9.69 -12.81
CA LEU A 80 -16.87 10.05 -12.93
C LEU A 80 -17.80 8.95 -12.40
N GLN A 81 -17.59 7.69 -12.82
CA GLN A 81 -18.44 6.58 -12.43
C GLN A 81 -18.39 6.29 -10.92
N GLU A 82 -17.23 6.47 -10.27
CA GLU A 82 -17.08 6.34 -8.83
C GLU A 82 -17.85 7.43 -8.08
N CYS A 83 -17.72 8.69 -8.51
CA CYS A 83 -18.50 9.81 -7.99
C CYS A 83 -20.02 9.60 -8.17
N THR A 84 -20.46 9.16 -9.35
CA THR A 84 -21.89 8.89 -9.62
C THR A 84 -22.39 7.75 -8.75
N ASN A 85 -21.64 6.65 -8.62
CA ASN A 85 -22.02 5.52 -7.76
C ASN A 85 -22.11 5.91 -6.26
N ALA A 86 -21.37 6.95 -5.82
CA ALA A 86 -21.37 7.42 -4.44
C ALA A 86 -22.48 8.45 -4.14
N CYS A 87 -22.80 9.32 -5.11
CA CYS A 87 -23.58 10.55 -4.87
C CYS A 87 -24.82 10.73 -5.78
N ASP A 88 -25.11 9.82 -6.72
CA ASP A 88 -26.35 9.92 -7.50
C ASP A 88 -27.60 9.80 -6.60
N GLY A 89 -28.59 10.65 -6.85
CA GLY A 89 -29.77 10.83 -5.99
C GLY A 89 -29.55 11.60 -4.68
N VAL A 90 -28.32 12.06 -4.35
CA VAL A 90 -28.04 12.86 -3.14
C VAL A 90 -28.40 14.33 -3.35
N SER A 91 -29.69 14.63 -3.34
CA SER A 91 -30.22 16.00 -3.42
C SER A 91 -30.16 16.73 -2.07
N VAL A 92 -30.02 18.06 -2.12
CA VAL A 92 -30.07 18.93 -0.92
C VAL A 92 -31.53 19.09 -0.46
N ILE A 93 -32.02 18.15 0.35
CA ILE A 93 -33.34 18.25 0.98
C ILE A 93 -33.30 19.37 2.04
N HIS A 94 -33.52 20.61 1.60
CA HIS A 94 -33.66 21.79 2.45
C HIS A 94 -34.84 21.62 3.42
N ARG A 95 -34.59 21.06 4.60
CA ARG A 95 -35.54 21.03 5.73
C ARG A 95 -35.70 22.42 6.36
N GLY A 96 -36.42 23.30 5.65
CA GLY A 96 -37.02 24.51 6.22
C GLY A 96 -36.07 25.64 6.64
N ARG A 97 -34.84 25.70 6.08
CA ARG A 97 -33.94 26.86 6.25
C ARG A 97 -33.45 27.37 4.90
N THR A 98 -34.18 28.36 4.37
CA THR A 98 -33.73 29.22 3.27
C THR A 98 -32.82 30.31 3.82
N GLY A 99 -31.54 30.02 3.87
CA GLY A 99 -30.45 30.97 4.08
C GLY A 99 -29.20 30.42 3.41
N PRO A 100 -28.12 31.21 3.29
CA PRO A 100 -26.80 30.66 3.01
C PRO A 100 -26.49 29.52 3.98
N LEU A 101 -25.73 28.52 3.54
CA LEU A 101 -25.09 27.59 4.47
C LEU A 101 -24.35 28.44 5.53
N PRO A 102 -24.48 28.15 6.83
CA PRO A 102 -23.67 28.83 7.82
C PRO A 102 -22.20 28.59 7.45
N ALA A 103 -21.43 29.67 7.32
CA ALA A 103 -20.01 29.57 7.00
C ALA A 103 -19.34 28.56 7.96
N PRO A 104 -18.46 27.68 7.46
CA PRO A 104 -17.81 26.69 8.30
C PRO A 104 -17.06 27.41 9.43
N ARG A 105 -17.09 26.82 10.63
CA ARG A 105 -16.59 27.40 11.87
C ARG A 105 -15.88 26.35 12.68
N GLU A 106 -14.99 26.80 13.56
CA GLU A 106 -14.37 25.96 14.57
C GLU A 106 -15.40 25.17 15.40
N VAL A 107 -15.04 23.94 15.79
CA VAL A 107 -15.81 23.07 16.66
C VAL A 107 -15.02 22.84 17.94
N CYS A 108 -15.49 23.43 19.03
CA CYS A 108 -14.83 23.41 20.33
C CYS A 108 -15.29 22.24 21.22
N GLY A 109 -14.42 21.79 22.13
CA GLY A 109 -14.76 20.81 23.17
C GLY A 109 -14.73 19.33 22.74
N VAL A 110 -14.22 19.04 21.54
CA VAL A 110 -13.93 17.68 21.04
C VAL A 110 -12.44 17.56 20.71
N PRO A 111 -11.82 16.37 20.81
CA PRO A 111 -10.45 16.18 20.35
C PRO A 111 -10.39 16.17 18.82
N CYS A 112 -9.46 16.93 18.24
CA CYS A 112 -9.37 17.08 16.78
C CYS A 112 -8.93 15.79 16.08
N GLY A 113 -9.56 15.49 14.96
CA GLY A 113 -9.27 14.31 14.12
C GLY A 113 -8.08 14.51 13.18
N SER A 114 -7.56 13.40 12.65
CA SER A 114 -6.55 13.45 11.59
C SER A 114 -7.13 14.07 10.31
N GLY A 115 -6.66 15.27 9.95
CA GLY A 115 -7.21 16.08 8.85
C GLY A 115 -7.96 17.34 9.29
N GLN A 116 -8.01 17.62 10.60
CA GLN A 116 -8.44 18.92 11.16
C GLN A 116 -7.22 19.77 11.56
N PHE A 117 -7.35 21.08 11.40
CA PHE A 117 -6.48 22.07 12.05
C PHE A 117 -6.93 22.25 13.52
N THR A 118 -6.02 22.68 14.38
CA THR A 118 -6.31 22.98 15.78
C THR A 118 -5.98 24.44 16.04
N CYS A 119 -7.04 25.25 16.21
CA CYS A 119 -6.93 26.65 16.62
C CYS A 119 -6.20 26.75 17.96
N THR A 120 -5.51 27.85 18.23
CA THR A 120 -4.72 28.06 19.47
C THR A 120 -5.59 28.03 20.74
N ASN A 121 -6.87 28.39 20.61
CA ASN A 121 -7.91 28.28 21.63
C ASN A 121 -8.33 26.81 21.96
N GLY A 122 -7.83 25.82 21.21
CA GLY A 122 -8.13 24.40 21.39
C GLY A 122 -9.37 23.88 20.64
N CYS A 123 -9.96 24.68 19.75
CA CYS A 123 -11.05 24.26 18.87
C CYS A 123 -10.54 23.65 17.55
N CYS A 124 -11.37 22.84 16.91
CA CYS A 124 -11.00 22.08 15.71
C CYS A 124 -11.63 22.70 14.46
N LEU A 125 -10.82 22.96 13.43
CA LEU A 125 -11.25 23.49 12.13
C LEU A 125 -10.94 22.47 11.01
N ASP A 126 -11.60 22.53 9.85
CA ASP A 126 -11.16 21.71 8.71
C ASP A 126 -9.80 22.23 8.18
N GLN A 127 -8.84 21.34 7.95
CA GLN A 127 -7.47 21.71 7.54
C GLN A 127 -7.34 22.21 6.08
N GLY A 128 -8.47 22.57 5.46
CA GLY A 128 -8.58 23.29 4.19
C GLY A 128 -9.00 24.75 4.33
N LEU A 129 -9.33 25.18 5.56
CA LEU A 129 -9.69 26.55 5.92
C LEU A 129 -8.50 27.29 6.57
N GLU A 130 -7.51 26.55 7.09
CA GLU A 130 -6.16 27.06 7.40
C GLU A 130 -5.58 27.75 6.15
N CYS A 131 -5.40 29.08 6.21
CA CYS A 131 -4.89 29.95 5.15
C CYS A 131 -5.79 30.09 3.89
N ASP A 132 -7.11 30.20 4.06
CA ASP A 132 -8.07 30.47 2.98
C ASP A 132 -8.43 31.98 2.77
N LYS A 133 -8.05 32.85 3.72
CA LYS A 133 -8.28 34.31 3.81
C LYS A 133 -9.64 34.76 4.37
N GLU A 134 -10.46 33.84 4.85
CA GLU A 134 -11.56 34.13 5.77
C GLU A 134 -11.19 33.63 7.18
N GLN A 135 -11.64 34.31 8.24
CA GLN A 135 -11.34 33.90 9.61
C GLN A 135 -12.47 33.01 10.16
N GLN A 136 -12.17 31.77 10.55
CA GLN A 136 -13.14 30.82 11.12
C GLN A 136 -12.81 30.33 12.55
N CYS A 137 -11.54 30.39 12.97
CA CYS A 137 -11.12 30.29 14.38
C CYS A 137 -11.41 31.62 15.10
N SER A 138 -12.00 31.58 16.30
CA SER A 138 -12.33 32.82 17.06
C SER A 138 -11.10 33.59 17.55
N ASP A 139 -9.90 32.99 17.46
CA ASP A 139 -8.62 33.63 17.78
C ASP A 139 -7.84 34.13 16.55
N GLY A 140 -8.19 33.68 15.33
CA GLY A 140 -7.49 34.03 14.09
C GLY A 140 -6.23 33.21 13.78
N SER A 141 -5.96 32.15 14.54
CA SER A 141 -4.75 31.32 14.38
C SER A 141 -4.73 30.45 13.12
N ASP A 142 -5.87 30.33 12.44
CA ASP A 142 -6.04 29.77 11.09
C ASP A 142 -5.38 30.62 9.98
N GLU A 143 -5.30 31.94 10.18
CA GLU A 143 -4.72 32.90 9.23
C GLU A 143 -3.38 33.49 9.70
N GLU A 144 -2.95 33.23 10.95
CA GLU A 144 -1.79 33.91 11.55
C GLU A 144 -0.44 33.47 10.96
N ASN A 145 -0.24 32.17 10.66
CA ASN A 145 1.08 31.64 10.24
C ASN A 145 1.15 31.08 8.82
N CYS A 146 0.54 31.79 7.88
CA CYS A 146 0.47 31.36 6.48
C CYS A 146 1.79 31.49 5.70
N GLU A 147 2.73 32.33 6.14
CA GLU A 147 4.04 32.47 5.49
C GLU A 147 4.95 31.25 5.77
N ASP A 148 5.10 30.80 7.03
CA ASP A 148 5.83 29.56 7.36
C ASP A 148 5.24 28.35 6.62
N LEU A 149 3.90 28.26 6.58
CA LEU A 149 3.20 27.14 5.94
C LEU A 149 3.47 27.16 4.42
N ASN A 150 3.33 28.32 3.78
CA ASN A 150 3.69 28.51 2.38
C ASN A 150 5.15 28.12 2.12
N ASP A 151 6.11 28.61 2.91
CA ASP A 151 7.55 28.39 2.67
C ASP A 151 7.98 26.94 2.87
N ASN A 152 7.39 26.22 3.83
CA ASN A 152 7.55 24.77 3.93
C ASN A 152 7.02 24.04 2.67
N PHE A 153 5.94 24.53 2.04
CA PHE A 153 5.49 24.04 0.73
C PHE A 153 6.37 24.57 -0.44
N GLN A 154 7.01 25.74 -0.35
CA GLN A 154 7.94 26.25 -1.38
C GLN A 154 9.18 25.35 -1.56
N ILE A 155 9.61 24.64 -0.52
CA ILE A 155 10.69 23.64 -0.64
C ILE A 155 10.29 22.51 -1.61
N LEU A 156 9.02 22.05 -1.57
CA LEU A 156 8.51 21.03 -2.49
C LEU A 156 8.36 21.54 -3.94
N LEU A 157 8.40 22.86 -4.14
CA LEU A 157 8.25 23.53 -5.43
C LEU A 157 9.58 23.84 -6.13
N GLN A 158 10.70 23.69 -5.41
CA GLN A 158 12.06 23.85 -5.96
C GLN A 158 12.66 22.51 -6.41
N ILE A 159 11.93 21.40 -6.29
CA ILE A 159 12.37 20.07 -6.74
C ILE A 159 12.42 20.04 -8.28
N PRO A 160 13.59 19.86 -8.92
CA PRO A 160 13.68 19.76 -10.37
C PRO A 160 13.22 18.36 -10.81
N VAL A 161 11.95 18.24 -11.20
CA VAL A 161 11.38 16.99 -11.69
C VAL A 161 11.86 16.72 -13.12
N ASP A 162 12.65 15.66 -13.28
CA ASP A 162 13.05 15.14 -14.58
C ASP A 162 11.87 14.35 -15.19
N GLU A 163 11.14 14.98 -16.11
CA GLU A 163 9.97 14.38 -16.77
C GLU A 163 10.30 13.08 -17.52
N GLN A 164 11.52 12.92 -18.05
CA GLN A 164 11.96 11.70 -18.72
C GLN A 164 12.13 10.55 -17.73
N LYS A 165 12.65 10.83 -16.53
CA LYS A 165 12.69 9.85 -15.44
C LYS A 165 11.30 9.49 -14.93
N VAL A 166 10.42 10.47 -14.70
CA VAL A 166 9.02 10.20 -14.29
C VAL A 166 8.32 9.29 -15.32
N ARG A 167 8.39 9.65 -16.61
CA ARG A 167 7.84 8.86 -17.73
C ARG A 167 8.29 7.40 -17.72
N CYS A 168 9.54 7.14 -17.37
CA CYS A 168 10.15 5.80 -17.46
C CYS A 168 10.16 5.03 -16.13
N THR A 169 9.73 5.64 -15.01
CA THR A 169 9.68 5.01 -13.68
C THR A 169 8.28 4.62 -13.22
N GLU A 170 7.22 5.22 -13.78
CA GLU A 170 5.86 4.79 -13.51
C GLU A 170 5.59 3.34 -13.95
N HIS A 171 4.80 2.59 -13.16
CA HIS A 171 4.25 1.30 -13.59
C HIS A 171 3.28 1.45 -14.79
N PRO A 172 3.16 0.43 -15.67
CA PRO A 172 2.26 0.48 -16.82
C PRO A 172 0.79 0.52 -16.39
N LYS A 173 0.05 1.55 -16.80
CA LYS A 173 -1.38 1.66 -16.52
C LYS A 173 -2.22 1.20 -17.72
N THR A 174 -2.93 0.08 -17.57
CA THR A 174 -3.89 -0.41 -18.58
C THR A 174 -5.05 0.56 -18.81
N GLY A 175 -5.49 1.30 -17.78
CA GLY A 175 -6.72 2.10 -17.84
C GLY A 175 -7.98 1.27 -17.56
N ASN A 176 -9.16 1.88 -17.74
CA ASN A 176 -10.46 1.30 -17.41
C ASN A 176 -11.37 1.01 -18.62
N CYS A 177 -10.95 1.39 -19.83
CA CYS A 177 -11.59 0.96 -21.08
C CYS A 177 -11.30 -0.52 -21.39
N ARG A 178 -12.09 -1.10 -22.31
CA ARG A 178 -12.18 -2.55 -22.54
C ARG A 178 -11.54 -3.04 -23.85
N ASP A 179 -10.83 -2.17 -24.58
CA ASP A 179 -10.08 -2.59 -25.75
C ASP A 179 -8.82 -3.39 -25.33
N SER A 180 -8.10 -3.96 -26.31
CA SER A 180 -6.86 -4.70 -26.03
C SER A 180 -5.77 -4.33 -27.02
N PHE A 181 -5.06 -3.24 -26.71
CA PHE A 181 -3.91 -2.81 -27.49
C PHE A 181 -2.61 -3.33 -26.84
N THR A 182 -1.86 -4.19 -27.53
CA THR A 182 -0.47 -4.45 -27.15
C THR A 182 0.31 -3.14 -27.23
N LYS A 183 0.91 -2.74 -26.11
CA LYS A 183 1.87 -1.62 -25.99
C LYS A 183 3.11 -2.09 -25.24
N TRP A 184 4.16 -1.27 -25.25
CA TRP A 184 5.41 -1.49 -24.52
C TRP A 184 5.54 -0.51 -23.37
N TYR A 185 6.13 -0.94 -22.26
CA TYR A 185 6.52 -0.10 -21.13
C TYR A 185 7.96 -0.44 -20.72
N TYR A 186 8.68 0.51 -20.14
CA TYR A 186 10.02 0.31 -19.60
C TYR A 186 9.96 -0.09 -18.12
N ASN A 187 10.74 -1.10 -17.73
CA ASN A 187 10.97 -1.43 -16.33
C ASN A 187 12.41 -1.01 -15.95
N PRO A 188 12.60 -0.04 -15.03
CA PRO A 188 13.92 0.48 -14.67
C PRO A 188 14.76 -0.45 -13.80
N VAL A 189 14.14 -1.42 -13.11
CA VAL A 189 14.85 -2.46 -12.33
C VAL A 189 15.53 -3.46 -13.27
N TYR A 190 14.83 -3.87 -14.34
CA TYR A 190 15.38 -4.76 -15.37
C TYR A 190 16.06 -4.02 -16.54
N GLN A 191 16.02 -2.68 -16.53
CA GLN A 191 16.53 -1.78 -17.57
C GLN A 191 16.08 -2.17 -18.99
N LYS A 192 14.84 -2.66 -19.12
CA LYS A 192 14.32 -3.30 -20.33
C LYS A 192 12.84 -3.00 -20.54
N CYS A 193 12.43 -2.97 -21.80
CA CYS A 193 11.04 -2.85 -22.21
C CYS A 193 10.31 -4.20 -22.25
N PHE A 194 9.05 -4.18 -21.80
CA PHE A 194 8.15 -5.33 -21.74
C PHE A 194 6.80 -4.98 -22.38
N ARG A 195 6.08 -6.00 -22.86
CA ARG A 195 4.73 -5.83 -23.42
C ARG A 195 3.67 -5.80 -22.31
N PHE A 196 2.64 -4.99 -22.49
CA PHE A 196 1.40 -5.03 -21.70
C PHE A 196 0.17 -4.77 -22.59
N ASN A 197 -1.02 -5.06 -22.06
CA ASN A 197 -2.28 -4.72 -22.72
C ASN A 197 -2.80 -3.40 -22.16
N TYR A 198 -3.01 -2.43 -23.05
CA TYR A 198 -3.61 -1.13 -22.78
C TYR A 198 -5.09 -1.14 -23.21
N GLY A 199 -5.98 -0.69 -22.32
CA GLY A 199 -7.43 -0.77 -22.44
C GLY A 199 -8.08 0.23 -23.39
N GLY A 200 -7.30 1.18 -23.92
CA GLY A 200 -7.75 2.17 -24.92
C GLY A 200 -7.85 3.62 -24.40
N CYS A 201 -8.04 3.84 -23.09
CA CYS A 201 -8.17 5.18 -22.50
C CYS A 201 -7.39 5.36 -21.18
N TYR A 202 -7.17 6.63 -20.80
CA TYR A 202 -6.33 7.06 -19.67
C TYR A 202 -4.90 6.49 -19.74
N GLY A 203 -4.40 5.88 -18.66
CA GLY A 203 -3.06 5.33 -18.58
C GLY A 203 -2.01 6.37 -18.15
N ASN A 204 -0.79 6.24 -18.68
CA ASN A 204 0.35 7.13 -18.43
C ASN A 204 1.37 7.05 -19.58
N GLU A 205 2.45 7.83 -19.47
CA GLU A 205 3.44 7.99 -20.53
C GLU A 205 4.49 6.86 -20.61
N ASN A 206 4.51 5.92 -19.66
CA ASN A 206 5.29 4.68 -19.78
C ASN A 206 4.61 3.67 -20.74
N ARG A 207 4.32 4.13 -21.95
CA ARG A 207 3.52 3.46 -22.97
C ARG A 207 4.00 3.87 -24.35
N PHE A 208 4.49 2.89 -25.09
CA PHE A 208 5.11 3.05 -26.41
C PHE A 208 4.55 2.03 -27.39
N ASP A 209 4.54 2.35 -28.69
CA ASP A 209 4.06 1.44 -29.73
C ASP A 209 5.07 0.34 -30.11
N THR A 210 6.36 0.58 -29.88
CA THR A 210 7.46 -0.33 -30.25
C THR A 210 8.52 -0.44 -29.15
N GLU A 211 9.18 -1.60 -29.09
CA GLU A 211 10.33 -1.83 -28.19
C GLU A 211 11.44 -0.81 -28.45
N ASP A 212 11.74 -0.50 -29.71
CA ASP A 212 12.73 0.52 -30.09
C ASP A 212 12.41 1.92 -29.58
N ALA A 213 11.14 2.36 -29.64
CA ALA A 213 10.74 3.66 -29.12
C ALA A 213 10.88 3.71 -27.59
N CYS A 214 10.48 2.64 -26.91
CA CYS A 214 10.62 2.49 -25.47
C CYS A 214 12.10 2.49 -25.05
N MET A 215 12.94 1.64 -25.64
CA MET A 215 14.37 1.54 -25.31
C MET A 215 15.12 2.82 -25.66
N ARG A 216 14.88 3.46 -26.82
CA ARG A 216 15.54 4.73 -27.16
C ARG A 216 15.21 5.87 -26.20
N THR A 217 13.99 5.87 -25.64
CA THR A 217 13.53 6.89 -24.68
C THR A 217 14.05 6.63 -23.27
N CYS A 218 13.99 5.39 -22.78
CA CYS A 218 14.15 5.09 -21.36
C CYS A 218 15.49 4.45 -20.93
N LYS A 219 16.37 4.04 -21.87
CA LYS A 219 17.66 3.34 -21.59
C LYS A 219 18.65 4.00 -20.61
N LEU A 220 18.43 5.25 -20.21
CA LEU A 220 19.28 5.97 -19.24
C LEU A 220 18.69 5.96 -17.82
N VAL A 221 17.47 5.45 -17.65
CA VAL A 221 16.72 5.43 -16.39
C VAL A 221 16.91 4.07 -15.72
N THR A 222 17.15 4.08 -14.42
CA THR A 222 17.61 2.92 -13.63
C THR A 222 16.79 2.77 -12.35
N GLU A 223 16.99 1.66 -11.63
CA GLU A 223 16.45 1.42 -10.28
C GLU A 223 16.61 2.63 -9.32
N LYS A 224 17.67 3.43 -9.48
CA LYS A 224 18.01 4.57 -8.61
C LYS A 224 17.18 5.82 -8.90
N ASP A 225 16.51 5.85 -10.04
CA ASP A 225 15.63 6.94 -10.46
C ASP A 225 14.18 6.71 -10.01
N VAL A 226 13.87 5.50 -9.52
CA VAL A 226 12.54 5.13 -9.02
C VAL A 226 12.31 5.75 -7.65
N PHE A 227 11.39 6.71 -7.55
CA PHE A 227 10.89 7.25 -6.28
C PHE A 227 9.92 6.28 -5.58
N GLU A 228 10.27 5.00 -5.52
CA GLU A 228 9.59 4.06 -4.63
C GLU A 228 9.92 4.47 -3.20
N ARG A 229 8.89 4.66 -2.36
CA ARG A 229 9.08 4.88 -0.92
C ARG A 229 9.65 3.59 -0.34
N THR A 230 10.97 3.49 -0.34
CA THR A 230 11.69 2.36 0.23
C THR A 230 11.51 2.42 1.73
N ASP A 231 10.48 1.72 2.22
CA ASP A 231 10.54 1.11 3.53
C ASP A 231 11.87 0.37 3.57
N ARG A 232 12.80 0.86 4.41
CA ARG A 232 14.12 0.24 4.53
C ARG A 232 13.98 -1.07 5.28
N TYR A 233 13.54 -2.10 4.56
CA TYR A 233 13.91 -3.47 4.84
C TYR A 233 15.39 -3.67 4.49
N GLU A 234 16.22 -2.89 5.20
CA GLU A 234 17.66 -2.87 5.15
C GLU A 234 18.12 -4.32 5.31
N HIS A 235 18.74 -4.85 4.26
CA HIS A 235 18.83 -6.29 4.09
C HIS A 235 19.64 -6.92 5.23
N GLY A 236 18.91 -7.53 6.17
CA GLY A 236 19.45 -8.25 7.33
C GLY A 236 20.39 -9.40 6.97
N HIS A 237 20.62 -9.67 5.69
CA HIS A 237 21.65 -10.54 5.14
C HIS A 237 23.06 -10.27 5.68
N ILE A 238 23.43 -9.04 6.10
CA ILE A 238 24.70 -8.83 6.80
C ILE A 238 24.65 -9.47 8.20
N GLY A 239 23.62 -9.15 8.99
CA GLY A 239 23.41 -9.74 10.32
C GLY A 239 23.27 -11.27 10.27
N ILE A 240 22.45 -11.80 9.34
CA ILE A 240 22.23 -13.24 9.15
C ILE A 240 23.52 -13.95 8.73
N LYS A 241 24.35 -13.38 7.83
CA LYS A 241 25.65 -13.95 7.47
C LYS A 241 26.61 -13.97 8.67
N VAL A 242 26.66 -12.91 9.47
CA VAL A 242 27.49 -12.84 10.68
C VAL A 242 27.01 -13.85 11.73
N ILE A 243 25.70 -13.93 12.00
CA ILE A 243 25.10 -14.90 12.93
C ILE A 243 25.37 -16.34 12.47
N ALA A 244 25.19 -16.64 11.18
CA ALA A 244 25.48 -17.97 10.63
C ALA A 244 26.98 -18.35 10.76
N ALA A 245 27.90 -17.40 10.53
CA ALA A 245 29.33 -17.61 10.71
C ALA A 245 29.71 -17.85 12.19
N LEU A 246 29.14 -17.08 13.12
CA LEU A 246 29.35 -17.24 14.55
C LEU A 246 28.79 -18.56 15.09
N LEU A 247 27.59 -18.96 14.65
CA LEU A 247 27.00 -20.26 14.99
C LEU A 247 27.83 -21.42 14.41
N GLY A 248 28.31 -21.30 13.18
CA GLY A 248 29.21 -22.28 12.56
C GLY A 248 30.51 -22.47 13.36
N LEU A 249 31.17 -21.38 13.75
CA LEU A 249 32.36 -21.41 14.61
C LEU A 249 32.07 -22.04 15.98
N ALA A 250 30.96 -21.68 16.63
CA ALA A 250 30.56 -22.24 17.91
C ALA A 250 30.34 -23.77 17.82
N ILE A 251 29.66 -24.24 16.77
CA ILE A 251 29.45 -25.68 16.53
C ILE A 251 30.78 -26.41 16.31
N ILE A 252 31.70 -25.85 15.53
CA ILE A 252 33.03 -26.45 15.29
C ILE A 252 33.81 -26.58 16.60
N ILE A 253 33.83 -25.54 17.45
CA ILE A 253 34.48 -25.58 18.76
C ILE A 253 33.85 -26.66 19.65
N LEU A 254 32.51 -26.75 19.68
CA LEU A 254 31.78 -27.73 20.48
C LEU A 254 32.07 -29.17 20.03
N LEU A 255 32.13 -29.42 18.71
CA LEU A 255 32.55 -30.71 18.14
C LEU A 255 34.01 -31.06 18.48
N VAL A 256 34.94 -30.10 18.40
CA VAL A 256 36.34 -30.33 18.81
C VAL A 256 36.44 -30.69 20.30
N VAL A 257 35.68 -30.01 21.17
CA VAL A 257 35.62 -30.33 22.61
C VAL A 257 35.02 -31.72 22.85
N LEU A 258 33.92 -32.08 22.16
CA LEU A 258 33.33 -33.41 22.27
C LEU A 258 34.28 -34.52 21.78
N CYS A 259 34.96 -34.32 20.66
CA CYS A 259 35.98 -35.24 20.17
C CYS A 259 37.17 -35.36 21.15
N TYR A 260 37.63 -34.25 21.74
CA TYR A 260 38.67 -34.26 22.76
C TYR A 260 38.24 -35.05 24.02
N CYS A 261 37.02 -34.80 24.52
CA CYS A 261 36.45 -35.53 25.66
C CYS A 261 36.27 -37.03 25.36
N PHE A 262 35.82 -37.40 24.17
CA PHE A 262 35.70 -38.81 23.75
C PHE A 262 37.07 -39.51 23.63
N MET A 263 38.06 -38.81 23.07
CA MET A 263 39.45 -39.31 22.99
C MET A 263 40.09 -39.44 24.37
N LYS A 264 39.79 -38.52 25.30
CA LYS A 264 40.22 -38.62 26.71
C LYS A 264 39.54 -39.80 27.42
N GLY A 265 38.22 -39.97 27.25
CA GLY A 265 37.47 -41.11 27.81
C GLY A 265 38.02 -42.46 27.34
N LYS A 266 38.30 -42.61 26.03
CA LYS A 266 38.97 -43.81 25.49
C LYS A 266 40.34 -44.07 26.13
N LYS A 267 41.08 -43.02 26.51
CA LYS A 267 42.41 -43.10 27.12
C LYS A 267 42.38 -43.55 28.59
N GLU A 268 41.28 -43.36 29.29
CA GLU A 268 41.05 -43.93 30.62
C GLU A 268 40.52 -45.37 30.50
N GLN A 269 39.64 -45.64 29.53
CA GLN A 269 39.07 -46.97 29.28
C GLN A 269 40.11 -48.02 28.84
N THR A 270 41.30 -47.62 28.38
CA THR A 270 42.40 -48.54 28.01
C THR A 270 43.18 -49.13 29.20
N ARG A 271 42.90 -48.73 30.45
CA ARG A 271 43.70 -49.15 31.62
C ARG A 271 43.17 -50.38 32.38
N SER A 272 41.95 -50.84 32.10
CA SER A 272 41.31 -51.94 32.84
C SER A 272 40.80 -53.07 31.92
N GLN A 273 41.64 -54.07 31.62
CA GLN A 273 41.23 -55.25 30.83
C GLN A 273 42.03 -56.53 31.13
N ARG A 274 41.40 -57.50 31.82
CA ARG A 274 41.55 -58.98 31.69
C ARG A 274 40.18 -59.59 32.10
N VAL A 275 39.35 -60.25 31.27
CA VAL A 275 39.49 -61.49 30.43
C VAL A 275 39.41 -62.77 31.30
N PRO A 276 38.77 -63.93 30.92
CA PRO A 276 38.06 -64.36 29.67
C PRO A 276 36.54 -64.66 29.84
N VAL A 277 35.63 -64.72 28.83
CA VAL A 277 35.37 -65.60 27.63
C VAL A 277 34.59 -66.93 27.88
N ASN A 278 33.30 -66.95 27.48
CA ASN A 278 32.46 -68.03 26.88
C ASN A 278 30.96 -67.58 26.94
N GLY A 279 30.02 -67.95 26.05
CA GLY A 279 30.05 -68.65 24.76
C GLY A 279 28.61 -68.96 24.24
N SER A 280 28.45 -69.29 22.95
CA SER A 280 27.24 -69.88 22.30
C SER A 280 25.99 -68.99 22.04
N GLN A 281 25.08 -69.50 21.19
CA GLN A 281 23.84 -68.88 20.65
C GLN A 281 22.57 -69.38 21.40
N VAL A 282 21.39 -68.73 21.20
CA VAL A 282 20.07 -69.36 20.87
C VAL A 282 18.88 -68.35 20.82
N TYR A 283 17.83 -68.76 20.09
CA TYR A 283 16.57 -68.19 19.60
C TYR A 283 15.52 -67.40 20.48
N THR A 284 14.52 -66.87 19.74
CA THR A 284 13.03 -66.81 19.94
C THR A 284 12.28 -65.58 20.52
N ARG A 285 11.27 -65.11 19.74
CA ARG A 285 9.86 -64.63 20.04
C ARG A 285 9.65 -63.58 21.16
N GLU A 286 8.75 -62.59 21.14
CA GLU A 286 7.62 -62.10 20.30
C GLU A 286 7.05 -60.82 20.99
N ASP A 287 6.23 -59.95 20.36
CA ASP A 287 5.78 -59.85 18.95
C ASP A 287 5.96 -58.41 18.35
N THR A 288 5.04 -57.43 18.25
CA THR A 288 3.62 -57.29 18.69
C THR A 288 2.81 -56.31 17.80
N GLU A 289 1.52 -56.64 17.59
CA GLU A 289 0.36 -55.89 17.02
C GLU A 289 0.26 -54.35 17.26
N ARG A 290 -0.40 -53.48 16.46
CA ARG A 290 -1.25 -53.48 15.22
C ARG A 290 -1.37 -51.98 14.75
N LEU A 291 -2.05 -51.47 13.70
CA LEU A 291 -2.91 -51.94 12.58
C LEU A 291 -2.82 -50.91 11.39
N VAL A 292 -3.55 -51.11 10.28
CA VAL A 292 -3.69 -50.20 9.10
C VAL A 292 -5.15 -50.25 8.56
N TYR A 293 -5.54 -49.38 7.60
CA TYR A 293 -6.79 -49.31 6.78
C TYR A 293 -7.87 -48.29 7.21
N ASN A 294 -8.62 -47.61 6.32
CA ASN A 294 -8.37 -47.23 4.92
C ASN A 294 -9.25 -46.04 4.44
N THR A 295 -8.86 -45.42 3.31
CA THR A 295 -9.65 -44.64 2.31
C THR A 295 -11.11 -44.18 2.56
N THR A 296 -11.32 -42.87 2.36
CA THR A 296 -12.33 -42.25 1.46
C THR A 296 -13.83 -42.28 1.81
N THR A 297 -14.40 -41.09 2.09
CA THR A 297 -15.49 -40.49 1.26
C THR A 297 -15.69 -38.99 1.52
N LYS A 298 -16.26 -38.30 0.53
CA LYS A 298 -16.80 -36.92 0.62
C LYS A 298 -18.25 -36.97 1.11
N PRO A 299 -18.83 -35.89 1.65
CA PRO A 299 -19.91 -35.25 0.85
C PRO A 299 -20.03 -33.72 1.02
N ILE A 300 -20.75 -33.14 0.04
CA ILE A 300 -21.37 -31.79 0.02
C ILE A 300 -20.37 -30.66 0.33
#